data_AF-A0A350C2M7-F1
#
_entry.id   AF-A0A350C2M7-F1
#
_cell.length_a   1.000
_cell.length_b   1.000
_cell.length_c   1.000
_cell.angle_alpha   90.00
_cell.angle_beta   90.00
_cell.angle_gamma   90.00
#
_symmetry.space_group_name_H-M   'P 1'
#
loop_
_entity.id
_entity.type
_entity.pdbx_description
1 polymer ?
#
loop_
_entity_poly.entity_id
_entity_poly.type
_entity_poly.pdbx_seq_one_letter_code
_entity_poly.pdbx_strand_id
1 'polypeptide(L)'
;MNSKVRNVLAVIIGIAVMMFVNSGLVQASASIVPPPEGVDPMDIESIKANFDKFTPKHYFVPFLAHALGTIAGVIVGCLIAASHKFKIAGGLGIVHLLGGIAAAFMIPAPVWFIVADLALAYIPMAWLGAKLTGAK
;
A
#
# COMPACT_ATOMS: atom_id res chain seq x y z
N MET A 1 9.38 8.79 27.37
CA MET A 1 8.20 7.98 27.00
C MET A 1 8.52 6.50 27.22
N ASN A 2 7.57 5.72 27.75
CA ASN A 2 7.71 4.28 27.93
C ASN A 2 7.87 3.58 26.56
N SER A 3 8.81 2.63 26.44
CA SER A 3 9.09 1.90 25.20
C SER A 3 7.87 1.18 24.60
N LYS A 4 6.95 0.67 25.45
CA LYS A 4 5.72 0.03 24.98
C LYS A 4 4.80 1.04 24.29
N VAL A 5 4.57 2.18 24.93
CA VAL A 5 3.77 3.29 24.36
C VAL A 5 4.38 3.78 23.05
N ARG A 6 5.71 3.94 23.02
CA ARG A 6 6.44 4.33 21.82
C ARG A 6 6.26 3.35 20.66
N ASN A 7 6.28 2.05 20.93
CA ASN A 7 6.06 1.02 19.90
C ASN A 7 4.61 0.97 19.41
N VAL A 8 3.63 1.21 20.28
CA VAL A 8 2.22 1.33 19.87
C VAL A 8 2.03 2.54 18.95
N LEU A 9 2.59 3.70 19.33
CA LEU A 9 2.56 4.89 18.49
C LEU A 9 3.27 4.67 17.14
N ALA A 10 4.37 3.93 17.13
CA ALA A 10 5.07 3.56 15.90
C ALA A 10 4.16 2.79 14.92
N VAL A 11 3.37 1.84 15.43
CA VAL A 11 2.40 1.10 14.60
C VAL A 11 1.29 2.03 14.10
N ILE A 12 0.67 2.81 14.99
CA ILE A 12 -0.44 3.69 14.63
C ILE A 12 -0.01 4.72 13.57
N ILE A 13 1.13 5.39 13.80
CA ILE A 13 1.67 6.39 12.87
C ILE A 13 2.12 5.72 11.57
N GLY A 14 2.72 4.52 11.63
CA GLY A 14 3.08 3.76 10.45
C GLY A 14 1.89 3.43 9.55
N ILE A 15 0.77 2.99 10.14
CA ILE A 15 -0.50 2.75 9.40
C ILE A 15 -1.02 4.07 8.80
N ALA A 16 -1.03 5.16 9.57
CA ALA A 16 -1.52 6.44 9.08
C ALA A 16 -0.70 6.95 7.88
N VAL A 17 0.63 6.88 7.94
CA VAL A 17 1.52 7.28 6.84
C VAL A 17 1.33 6.38 5.62
N MET A 18 1.20 5.09 5.82
CA MET A 18 0.94 4.11 4.75
C MET A 18 -0.34 4.45 4.00
N MET A 19 -1.45 4.67 4.72
CA MET A 19 -2.72 5.07 4.13
C MET A 19 -2.61 6.43 3.42
N PHE A 20 -1.94 7.40 4.03
CA PHE A 20 -1.76 8.73 3.46
C PHE A 20 -1.01 8.68 2.12
N VAL A 21 0.11 7.94 2.06
CA VAL A 21 0.91 7.79 0.83
C VAL A 21 0.15 7.01 -0.24
N ASN A 22 -0.53 5.93 0.14
CA ASN A 22 -1.36 5.15 -0.78
C ASN A 22 -2.47 6.02 -1.40
N SER A 23 -3.33 6.62 -0.56
CA SER A 23 -4.41 7.48 -1.04
C SER A 23 -3.91 8.70 -1.81
N GLY A 24 -2.76 9.27 -1.43
CA GLY A 24 -2.13 10.37 -2.17
C GLY A 24 -1.73 9.98 -3.59
N LEU A 25 -1.11 8.80 -3.75
CA LEU A 25 -0.74 8.29 -5.07
C LEU A 25 -1.95 7.90 -5.91
N VAL A 26 -3.00 7.34 -5.30
CA VAL A 26 -4.27 7.04 -6.00
C VAL A 26 -4.95 8.32 -6.49
N GLN A 27 -5.03 9.36 -5.65
CA GLN A 27 -5.60 10.66 -6.06
C GLN A 27 -4.78 11.34 -7.16
N ALA A 28 -3.46 11.21 -7.11
CA ALA A 28 -2.58 11.71 -8.16
C ALA A 28 -2.55 10.82 -9.41
N SER A 29 -3.21 9.66 -9.42
CA SER A 29 -3.08 8.67 -10.49
C SER A 29 -3.46 9.23 -11.85
N ALA A 30 -4.54 10.01 -11.95
CA ALA A 30 -5.03 10.56 -13.20
C ALA A 30 -4.03 11.53 -13.89
N SER A 31 -3.10 12.13 -13.13
CA SER A 31 -2.06 12.99 -13.71
C SER A 31 -0.84 12.21 -14.20
N ILE A 32 -0.66 10.96 -13.74
CA ILE A 32 0.45 10.08 -14.13
C ILE A 32 0.00 9.14 -15.26
N VAL A 33 -1.13 8.46 -15.06
CA VAL A 33 -1.79 7.60 -16.04
C VAL A 33 -3.27 7.99 -16.08
N PRO A 34 -3.70 8.74 -17.10
CA PRO A 34 -5.11 9.11 -17.25
C PRO A 34 -6.01 7.87 -17.26
N PRO A 35 -7.19 7.93 -16.62
CA PRO A 35 -8.16 6.84 -16.69
C PRO A 35 -8.70 6.69 -18.11
N PRO A 36 -9.30 5.54 -18.45
CA PRO A 36 -10.03 5.39 -19.70
C PRO A 36 -11.15 6.43 -19.84
N GLU A 37 -11.54 6.74 -21.07
CA GLU A 37 -12.57 7.74 -21.35
C GLU A 37 -13.92 7.39 -20.68
N GLY A 38 -14.47 8.36 -19.95
CA GLY A 38 -15.72 8.24 -19.22
C GLY A 38 -15.63 7.45 -17.91
N VAL A 39 -14.43 7.10 -17.45
CA VAL A 39 -14.20 6.39 -16.18
C VAL A 39 -13.80 7.37 -15.09
N ASP A 40 -14.59 7.42 -14.01
CA ASP A 40 -14.15 7.96 -12.74
C ASP A 40 -13.31 6.89 -12.00
N PRO A 41 -11.99 7.11 -11.78
CA PRO A 41 -11.12 6.17 -11.09
C PRO A 41 -11.27 6.18 -9.57
N MET A 42 -12.08 7.08 -9.00
CA MET A 42 -12.38 7.15 -7.56
C MET A 42 -13.71 6.48 -7.21
N ASP A 43 -14.50 6.04 -8.20
CA ASP A 43 -15.75 5.31 -8.03
C ASP A 43 -15.60 3.84 -8.45
N ILE A 44 -15.76 2.93 -7.49
CA ILE A 44 -15.65 1.48 -7.70
C ILE A 44 -16.69 0.97 -8.71
N GLU A 45 -17.91 1.52 -8.72
CA GLU A 45 -18.97 1.09 -9.64
C GLU A 45 -18.68 1.57 -11.07
N SER A 46 -18.15 2.79 -11.23
CA SER A 46 -17.60 3.29 -12.49
C SER A 46 -16.48 2.38 -13.03
N ILE A 47 -15.54 1.96 -12.18
CA ILE A 47 -14.46 1.03 -12.57
C ILE A 47 -15.03 -0.31 -13.03
N LYS A 48 -15.98 -0.89 -12.27
CA LYS A 48 -16.60 -2.17 -12.62
C LYS A 48 -17.34 -2.12 -13.96
N ALA A 49 -18.10 -1.07 -14.21
CA ALA A 49 -18.86 -0.89 -15.44
C ALA A 49 -17.99 -0.72 -16.69
N ASN A 50 -16.71 -0.37 -16.52
CA ASN A 50 -15.79 -0.04 -17.62
C ASN A 50 -14.50 -0.87 -17.58
N PHE A 51 -14.50 -2.01 -16.89
CA PHE A 51 -13.30 -2.82 -16.66
C PHE A 51 -12.62 -3.27 -17.97
N ASP A 52 -13.40 -3.52 -19.01
CA ASP A 52 -12.96 -3.88 -20.36
C ASP A 52 -12.10 -2.81 -21.04
N LYS A 53 -12.22 -1.54 -20.62
CA LYS A 53 -11.41 -0.42 -21.14
C LYS A 53 -10.02 -0.34 -20.51
N PHE A 54 -9.76 -1.08 -19.42
CA PHE A 54 -8.48 -1.02 -18.73
C PHE A 54 -7.40 -1.84 -19.46
N THR A 55 -6.31 -1.17 -19.79
CA THR A 55 -5.07 -1.78 -20.26
C THR A 55 -4.01 -1.86 -19.15
N PRO A 56 -2.95 -2.69 -19.28
CA PRO A 56 -1.95 -2.91 -18.23
C PRO A 56 -1.35 -1.65 -17.58
N LYS A 57 -1.23 -0.55 -18.34
CA LYS A 57 -0.70 0.73 -17.83
C LYS A 57 -1.49 1.30 -16.66
N HIS A 58 -2.80 1.08 -16.59
CA HIS A 58 -3.65 1.68 -15.55
C HIS A 58 -3.44 1.04 -14.17
N TYR A 59 -2.85 -0.17 -14.12
CA TYR A 59 -2.55 -0.84 -12.85
C TYR A 59 -1.18 -0.47 -12.27
N PHE A 60 -0.37 0.29 -13.02
CA PHE A 60 0.95 0.73 -12.58
C PHE A 60 0.88 1.61 -11.34
N VAL A 61 0.02 2.63 -11.33
CA VAL A 61 -0.09 3.55 -10.19
C VAL A 61 -0.69 2.86 -8.95
N PRO A 62 -1.76 2.04 -9.04
CA PRO A 62 -2.22 1.24 -7.91
C PRO A 62 -1.11 0.38 -7.27
N PHE A 63 -0.32 -0.33 -8.08
CA PHE A 63 0.82 -1.11 -7.57
C PHE A 63 1.84 -0.23 -6.84
N LEU A 64 2.18 0.93 -7.41
CA LEU A 64 3.08 1.88 -6.75
C LEU A 64 2.48 2.45 -5.46
N ALA A 65 1.18 2.74 -5.43
CA ALA A 65 0.49 3.21 -4.24
C ALA A 65 0.58 2.19 -3.09
N HIS A 66 0.38 0.90 -3.41
CA HIS A 66 0.53 -0.19 -2.46
C HIS A 66 1.99 -0.35 -2.01
N ALA A 67 2.93 -0.44 -2.95
CA ALA A 67 4.34 -0.69 -2.67
C ALA A 67 4.99 0.46 -1.88
N LEU A 68 4.88 1.69 -2.38
CA LEU A 68 5.47 2.88 -1.77
C LEU A 68 4.74 3.26 -0.48
N GLY A 69 3.42 3.05 -0.41
CA GLY A 69 2.66 3.17 0.82
C GLY A 69 3.18 2.23 1.90
N THR A 70 3.42 0.95 1.58
CA THR A 70 4.02 -0.01 2.51
C THR A 70 5.39 0.46 3.00
N ILE A 71 6.30 0.79 2.08
CA ILE A 71 7.67 1.22 2.41
C ILE A 71 7.62 2.43 3.33
N ALA A 72 6.86 3.47 2.97
CA ALA A 72 6.80 4.72 3.72
C ALA A 72 6.29 4.51 5.15
N GLY A 73 5.17 3.80 5.30
CA GLY A 73 4.62 3.49 6.61
C GLY A 73 5.55 2.64 7.48
N VAL A 74 6.21 1.65 6.88
CA VAL A 74 7.18 0.80 7.58
C VAL A 74 8.42 1.59 7.99
N ILE A 75 8.99 2.41 7.11
CA ILE A 75 10.14 3.26 7.44
C ILE A 75 9.80 4.14 8.63
N VAL A 76 8.69 4.88 8.56
CA VAL A 76 8.28 5.77 9.66
C VAL A 76 8.03 4.99 10.95
N GLY A 77 7.32 3.86 10.88
CA GLY A 77 7.11 2.99 12.03
C GLY A 77 8.43 2.50 12.65
N CYS A 78 9.37 2.03 11.86
CA CYS A 78 10.67 1.56 12.33
C CYS A 78 11.55 2.69 12.90
N LEU A 79 11.47 3.91 12.36
CA LEU A 79 12.17 5.08 12.89
C LEU A 79 11.61 5.49 14.26
N ILE A 80 10.29 5.39 14.46
CA ILE A 80 9.64 5.72 15.73
C ILE A 80 9.83 4.61 16.76
N ALA A 81 9.79 3.34 16.38
CA ALA A 81 9.84 2.20 17.30
C ALA A 81 11.11 2.20 18.18
N ALA A 82 10.93 1.92 19.47
CA ALA A 82 12.01 1.76 20.44
C ALA A 82 12.67 0.37 20.36
N SER A 83 11.90 -0.67 20.03
CA SER A 83 12.36 -2.06 19.95
C SER A 83 11.50 -2.88 18.97
N HIS A 84 11.91 -4.12 18.70
CA HIS A 84 11.17 -5.07 17.84
C HIS A 84 10.86 -4.54 16.43
N LYS A 85 11.72 -3.68 15.88
CA LYS A 85 11.50 -2.96 14.62
C LYS A 85 11.12 -3.90 13.47
N PHE A 86 11.81 -5.04 13.33
CA PHE A 86 11.52 -6.00 12.28
C PHE A 86 10.16 -6.70 12.46
N LYS A 87 9.76 -7.00 13.71
CA LYS A 87 8.40 -7.53 14.00
C LYS A 87 7.31 -6.50 13.70
N ILE A 88 7.56 -5.23 14.06
CA ILE A 88 6.65 -4.12 13.75
C ILE A 88 6.52 -3.93 12.24
N ALA A 89 7.62 -3.97 11.50
CA ALA A 89 7.61 -3.91 10.04
C ALA A 89 6.75 -5.03 9.42
N GLY A 90 6.95 -6.27 9.87
CA GLY A 90 6.12 -7.40 9.44
C GLY A 90 4.63 -7.21 9.75
N GLY A 91 4.31 -6.72 10.95
CA GLY A 91 2.93 -6.41 11.34
C GLY A 91 2.28 -5.34 10.45
N LEU A 92 3.01 -4.25 10.17
CA LEU A 92 2.56 -3.20 9.25
C LEU A 92 2.34 -3.75 7.83
N GLY A 93 3.25 -4.57 7.33
CA GLY A 93 3.12 -5.24 6.04
C GLY A 93 1.89 -6.15 5.96
N ILE A 94 1.61 -6.92 7.02
CA ILE A 94 0.41 -7.77 7.11
C ILE A 94 -0.86 -6.91 7.11
N VAL A 95 -0.89 -5.83 7.89
CA VAL A 95 -2.05 -4.92 7.92
C VAL A 95 -2.33 -4.34 6.54
N HIS A 96 -1.30 -3.91 5.81
CA HIS A 96 -1.50 -3.40 4.45
C HIS A 96 -1.93 -4.49 3.47
N LEU A 97 -1.35 -5.69 3.57
CA LEU A 97 -1.73 -6.84 2.76
C LEU A 97 -3.21 -7.19 2.93
N LEU A 98 -3.73 -7.13 4.17
CA LEU A 98 -5.17 -7.36 4.41
C LEU A 98 -6.03 -6.32 3.69
N GLY A 99 -5.60 -5.06 3.65
CA GLY A 99 -6.23 -4.02 2.82
C GLY A 99 -6.16 -4.33 1.33
N GLY A 100 -5.02 -4.82 0.84
CA GLY A 100 -4.84 -5.27 -0.54
C GLY A 100 -5.75 -6.43 -0.94
N ILE A 101 -5.85 -7.44 -0.08
CA ILE A 101 -6.75 -8.57 -0.26
C ILE A 101 -8.21 -8.08 -0.33
N ALA A 102 -8.61 -7.18 0.58
CA ALA A 102 -9.94 -6.58 0.53
C ALA A 102 -10.18 -5.83 -0.80
N ALA A 103 -9.21 -5.03 -1.26
CA ALA A 103 -9.30 -4.33 -2.54
C ALA A 103 -9.43 -5.30 -3.73
N ALA A 104 -8.71 -6.42 -3.73
CA ALA A 104 -8.79 -7.44 -4.78
C ALA A 104 -10.17 -8.12 -4.87
N PHE A 105 -10.95 -8.15 -3.79
CA PHE A 105 -12.35 -8.61 -3.81
C PHE A 105 -13.34 -7.52 -4.24
N MET A 106 -12.98 -6.24 -4.08
CA MET A 106 -13.88 -5.11 -4.33
C MET A 106 -13.73 -4.52 -5.73
N ILE A 107 -12.50 -4.49 -6.27
CA ILE A 107 -12.13 -3.81 -7.51
C ILE A 107 -11.69 -4.86 -8.53
N PRO A 108 -12.36 -4.97 -9.69
CA PRO A 108 -11.98 -5.95 -10.70
C PRO A 108 -10.58 -5.65 -11.25
N ALA A 109 -9.76 -6.69 -11.31
CA ALA A 109 -8.42 -6.63 -11.88
C ALA A 109 -8.06 -7.96 -12.56
N PRO A 110 -7.18 -7.96 -13.57
CA PRO A 110 -6.68 -9.18 -14.16
C PRO A 110 -5.95 -10.03 -13.11
N VAL A 111 -6.09 -11.35 -13.19
CA VAL A 111 -5.50 -12.28 -12.21
C VAL A 111 -3.98 -12.08 -12.08
N TRP A 112 -3.28 -11.83 -13.18
CA TRP A 112 -1.83 -11.58 -13.16
C TRP A 112 -1.47 -10.37 -12.29
N PHE A 113 -2.31 -9.32 -12.32
CA PHE A 113 -2.08 -8.12 -11.53
C PHE A 113 -2.32 -8.38 -10.05
N ILE A 114 -3.45 -9.04 -9.71
CA ILE A 114 -3.77 -9.40 -8.33
C ILE A 114 -2.62 -10.23 -7.72
N VAL A 115 -2.12 -11.22 -8.45
CA VAL A 115 -1.01 -12.06 -7.98
C VAL A 115 0.26 -11.23 -7.80
N ALA A 116 0.63 -10.41 -8.79
CA ALA A 116 1.83 -9.57 -8.71
C ALA A 116 1.75 -8.58 -7.54
N ASP A 117 0.60 -7.93 -7.36
CA ASP A 117 0.38 -6.93 -6.33
C ASP A 117 0.42 -7.53 -4.92
N LEU A 118 -0.39 -8.57 -4.66
CA LEU A 118 -0.41 -9.24 -3.36
C LEU A 118 0.94 -9.88 -2.99
N ALA A 119 1.65 -10.44 -3.97
CA ALA A 119 2.93 -11.07 -3.73
C ALA A 119 4.06 -10.06 -3.50
N LEU A 120 4.05 -8.90 -4.17
CA LEU A 120 5.20 -8.01 -4.21
C LEU A 120 5.01 -6.69 -3.46
N ALA A 121 3.82 -6.10 -3.45
CA ALA A 121 3.62 -4.73 -2.96
C ALA A 121 3.53 -4.60 -1.43
N TYR A 122 3.39 -5.71 -0.71
CA TYR A 122 3.16 -5.71 0.74
C TYR A 122 4.32 -6.32 1.52
N ILE A 123 4.39 -7.65 1.65
CA ILE A 123 5.40 -8.29 2.52
C ILE A 123 6.84 -8.01 2.05
N PRO A 124 7.18 -8.11 0.75
CA PRO A 124 8.52 -7.76 0.29
C PRO A 124 8.86 -6.28 0.50
N MET A 125 7.90 -5.39 0.31
CA MET A 125 8.08 -3.95 0.52
C MET A 125 8.19 -3.58 2.00
N ALA A 126 7.50 -4.29 2.88
CA ALA A 126 7.68 -4.15 4.31
C ALA A 126 9.07 -4.62 4.76
N TRP A 127 9.54 -5.74 4.22
CA TRP A 127 10.92 -6.21 4.44
C TRP A 127 11.95 -5.18 3.94
N LEU A 128 11.77 -4.66 2.72
CA LEU A 128 12.64 -3.64 2.15
C LEU A 128 12.65 -2.37 3.00
N GLY A 129 11.48 -1.86 3.40
CA GLY A 129 11.35 -0.72 4.29
C GLY A 129 12.07 -0.93 5.62
N ALA A 130 11.96 -2.12 6.23
CA ALA A 130 12.69 -2.43 7.46
C ALA A 130 14.21 -2.40 7.23
N LYS A 131 14.68 -3.02 6.13
CA LYS A 131 16.11 -3.02 5.76
C LYS A 131 16.67 -1.63 5.56
N LEU A 132 15.92 -0.75 4.90
CA LEU A 132 16.33 0.65 4.67
C LEU A 132 16.52 1.44 5.97
N THR A 133 15.87 1.04 7.07
CA THR A 133 16.08 1.64 8.40
C THR A 133 17.17 0.99 9.24
N GLY A 134 17.83 -0.05 8.72
CA GLY A 134 18.80 -0.87 9.47
C GLY A 134 18.16 -1.74 10.56
N ALA A 135 16.84 -1.96 10.51
CA ALA A 135 16.15 -2.86 11.43
C ALA A 135 16.66 -4.30 11.26
N LYS A 136 16.93 -4.95 12.38
CA LYS A 136 17.31 -6.37 12.48
C LYS A 136 16.18 -7.16 13.13
#